data_AF-A0A955I750-F1
#
_entry.id   AF-A0A955I750-F1
#
_cell.length_a   1.000
_cell.length_b   1.000
_cell.length_c   1.000
_cell.angle_alpha   90.00
_cell.angle_beta   90.00
_cell.angle_gamma   90.00
#
_symmetry.space_group_name_H-M   'P 1'
#
loop_
_entity.id
_entity.type
_entity.pdbx_description
1 polymer ?
#
loop_
_entity_poly.entity_id
_entity_poly.type
_entity_poly.pdbx_seq_one_letter_code
_entity_poly.pdbx_strand_id
1 'polypeptide(L)'
;MLLYGASTHSWKADPHYRDMLQEILDREGNEALYEKLVQIDPASAATLDHRNTRYVVSALEYHHATGMSKSLSYQEERVPRLDAFFITPYEDSQDNRKSLYDRINIRVDEMFKVGLLEEYDRMVAVF
;
A
#
# COMPACT_ATOMS: atom_id res chain seq x y z
N MET A 1 -10.74 2.52 -4.23
CA MET A 1 -11.57 1.46 -3.61
C MET A 1 -13.06 1.77 -3.78
N LEU A 2 -13.52 2.96 -3.37
CA LEU A 2 -14.94 3.38 -3.48
C LEU A 2 -15.44 3.47 -4.93
N LEU A 3 -14.68 4.11 -5.82
CA LEU A 3 -15.08 4.28 -7.22
C LEU A 3 -15.23 2.96 -7.99
N TYR A 4 -14.37 1.99 -7.68
CA TYR A 4 -14.26 0.73 -8.43
C TYR A 4 -14.86 -0.46 -7.70
N GLY A 5 -15.54 -0.24 -6.58
CA GLY A 5 -16.27 -1.32 -5.93
C GLY A 5 -15.43 -2.47 -5.40
N ALA A 6 -14.15 -2.23 -5.08
CA ALA A 6 -13.33 -3.27 -4.50
C ALA A 6 -13.95 -3.67 -3.16
N SER A 7 -14.35 -4.94 -3.06
CA SER A 7 -14.75 -5.56 -1.80
C SER A 7 -13.60 -5.40 -0.81
N THR A 8 -13.91 -4.93 0.39
CA THR A 8 -12.98 -5.00 1.51
C THR A 8 -12.64 -6.47 1.73
N HIS A 9 -11.46 -6.90 1.27
CA HIS A 9 -10.81 -8.19 1.51
C HIS A 9 -11.78 -9.39 1.58
N SER A 10 -12.10 -9.96 0.42
CA SER A 10 -12.78 -11.28 0.34
C SER A 10 -11.91 -12.44 0.85
N TRP A 11 -10.68 -12.16 1.31
CA TRP A 11 -9.74 -13.14 1.83
C TRP A 11 -9.27 -12.73 3.23
N LYS A 12 -9.06 -13.73 4.09
CA LYS A 12 -8.62 -13.53 5.47
C LYS A 12 -7.12 -13.71 5.54
N ALA A 13 -6.42 -12.75 6.14
CA ALA A 13 -5.00 -12.89 6.41
C ALA A 13 -4.75 -13.99 7.45
N ASP A 14 -3.72 -14.81 7.23
CA ASP A 14 -3.25 -15.80 8.19
C ASP A 14 -2.08 -15.22 8.99
N PRO A 15 -2.25 -14.95 10.31
CA PRO A 15 -1.18 -14.43 11.15
C PRO A 15 0.05 -15.33 11.20
N HIS A 16 -0.12 -16.65 11.22
CA HIS A 16 1.01 -17.57 11.29
C HIS A 16 1.86 -17.53 10.03
N TYR A 17 1.21 -17.42 8.87
CA TYR A 17 1.93 -17.27 7.62
C TYR A 17 2.66 -15.93 7.56
N ARG A 18 2.06 -14.85 8.07
CA ARG A 18 2.74 -13.55 8.19
C ARG A 18 3.98 -13.62 9.08
N ASP A 19 3.87 -14.26 10.24
CA ASP A 19 5.00 -14.41 11.17
C ASP A 19 6.14 -15.19 10.51
N MET A 20 5.83 -16.28 9.79
CA MET A 20 6.83 -17.02 9.00
C MET A 20 7.50 -16.16 7.92
N LEU A 21 6.74 -15.31 7.21
CA LEU A 21 7.31 -14.41 6.22
C LEU A 21 8.22 -13.35 6.87
N GLN A 22 7.86 -12.89 8.07
CA GLN A 22 8.68 -11.96 8.84
C GLN A 22 9.99 -12.61 9.31
N GLU A 23 9.96 -13.87 9.74
CA GLU A 23 11.17 -14.61 10.09
C GLU A 23 12.13 -14.77 8.88
N ILE A 24 11.58 -15.06 7.70
CA ILE A 24 12.38 -15.14 6.46
C ILE A 24 12.97 -13.76 6.13
N LEU A 25 12.16 -12.70 6.26
CA LEU A 25 12.61 -11.34 6.02
C LEU A 25 13.76 -10.94 6.96
N ASP A 26 13.66 -11.27 8.24
CA ASP A 26 14.66 -10.92 9.25
C ASP A 26 15.96 -11.72 9.08
N ARG A 27 15.86 -12.98 8.62
CA ARG A 27 17.02 -13.88 8.45
C ARG A 27 17.72 -13.72 7.10
N GLU A 28 16.96 -13.59 6.03
CA GLU A 28 17.43 -13.72 4.64
C GLU A 28 17.21 -12.45 3.81
N GLY A 29 16.39 -11.51 4.31
CA GLY A 29 16.14 -10.24 3.67
C GLY A 29 15.07 -10.26 2.58
N ASN A 30 14.90 -9.09 1.95
CA ASN A 30 13.84 -8.85 0.97
C ASN A 30 13.97 -9.69 -0.31
N GLU A 31 15.21 -9.96 -0.73
CA GLU A 31 15.51 -10.68 -1.97
C GLU A 31 15.01 -12.13 -1.89
N ALA A 32 15.22 -12.82 -0.77
CA ALA A 32 14.73 -14.18 -0.56
C ALA A 32 13.20 -14.26 -0.63
N LEU A 33 12.49 -13.28 -0.04
CA LEU A 33 11.03 -13.19 -0.16
C LEU A 33 10.58 -12.92 -1.60
N TYR A 34 11.30 -12.07 -2.32
CA TYR A 34 11.00 -11.78 -3.72
C TYR A 34 11.24 -13.00 -4.62
N GLU A 35 12.32 -13.75 -4.42
CA GLU A 35 12.56 -15.01 -5.11
C GLU A 35 11.44 -16.03 -4.85
N LYS A 36 11.00 -16.15 -3.59
CA LYS A 36 9.83 -16.97 -3.25
C LYS A 36 8.58 -16.52 -4.00
N LEU A 37 8.38 -15.20 -4.15
CA LEU A 37 7.27 -14.65 -4.92
C LEU A 37 7.40 -14.96 -6.41
N VAL A 38 8.60 -14.86 -7.00
CA VAL A 38 8.87 -15.21 -8.41
C VAL A 38 8.48 -16.66 -8.70
N GLN A 39 8.75 -17.58 -7.75
CA GLN A 39 8.43 -19.00 -7.92
C GLN A 39 6.93 -19.28 -7.86
N ILE A 40 6.17 -18.60 -6.98
CA ILE A 40 4.75 -18.93 -6.75
C ILE A 40 3.78 -18.03 -7.51
N ASP A 41 4.14 -16.77 -7.76
CA ASP A 41 3.32 -15.77 -8.43
C ASP A 41 4.19 -14.84 -9.30
N PRO A 42 4.72 -15.37 -10.43
CA PRO A 42 5.59 -14.62 -11.32
C PRO A 42 4.91 -13.37 -11.92
N ALA A 43 3.58 -13.40 -12.07
CA ALA A 43 2.83 -12.26 -12.59
C ALA A 43 2.83 -11.08 -11.60
N SER A 44 2.64 -11.32 -10.30
CA SER A 44 2.82 -10.28 -9.30
C SER A 44 4.28 -9.83 -9.20
N ALA A 45 5.24 -10.76 -9.21
CA ALA A 45 6.66 -10.43 -9.15
C ALA A 45 7.10 -9.49 -10.28
N ALA A 46 6.61 -9.70 -11.51
CA ALA A 46 6.92 -8.86 -12.67
C ALA A 46 6.50 -7.38 -12.52
N THR A 47 5.56 -7.08 -11.62
CA THR A 47 5.04 -5.71 -11.40
C THR A 47 5.54 -5.07 -10.11
N LEU A 48 6.18 -5.83 -9.23
CA LEU A 48 6.62 -5.38 -7.92
C LEU A 48 8.14 -5.23 -7.87
N ASP A 49 8.61 -4.15 -7.26
CA ASP A 49 10.02 -3.99 -6.89
C ASP A 49 10.30 -4.81 -5.62
N HIS A 50 11.39 -5.56 -5.61
CA HIS A 50 11.81 -6.40 -4.48
C HIS A 50 11.99 -5.60 -3.16
N ARG A 51 12.33 -4.31 -3.24
CA ARG A 51 12.48 -3.42 -2.08
C ARG A 51 11.15 -3.03 -1.46
N ASN A 52 10.05 -3.24 -2.19
CA ASN A 52 8.71 -2.93 -1.71
C ASN A 52 8.14 -4.09 -0.89
N THR A 53 8.83 -4.43 0.20
CA THR A 53 8.62 -5.62 1.03
C THR A 53 7.18 -5.78 1.48
N ARG A 54 6.51 -4.68 1.84
CA ARG A 54 5.08 -4.68 2.22
C ARG A 54 4.19 -5.27 1.13
N TYR A 55 4.46 -4.94 -0.14
CA TYR A 55 3.66 -5.41 -1.26
C TYR A 55 4.04 -6.83 -1.66
N VAL A 56 5.32 -7.20 -1.54
CA VAL A 56 5.82 -8.57 -1.73
C VAL A 56 5.17 -9.52 -0.71
N VAL A 57 5.26 -9.21 0.59
CA VAL A 57 4.61 -9.97 1.67
C VAL A 57 3.11 -10.09 1.40
N SER A 58 2.45 -8.97 1.08
CA SER A 58 1.01 -8.99 0.83
C SER A 58 0.61 -9.75 -0.46
N ALA A 59 1.51 -9.94 -1.42
CA ALA A 59 1.29 -10.80 -2.59
C ALA A 59 1.44 -12.27 -2.22
N LEU A 60 2.46 -12.61 -1.43
CA LEU A 60 2.65 -13.95 -0.89
C LEU A 60 1.47 -14.38 -0.01
N GLU A 61 0.96 -13.50 0.85
CA GLU A 61 -0.22 -13.76 1.69
C GLU A 61 -1.49 -13.98 0.87
N TYR A 62 -1.70 -13.15 -0.15
CA TYR A 62 -2.86 -13.28 -1.03
C TYR A 62 -2.85 -14.63 -1.77
N HIS A 63 -1.70 -14.98 -2.34
CA HIS A 63 -1.53 -16.26 -3.03
C HIS A 63 -1.69 -17.44 -2.05
N HIS A 64 -1.16 -17.33 -0.83
CA HIS A 64 -1.33 -18.37 0.20
C HIS A 64 -2.81 -18.58 0.57
N ALA A 65 -3.57 -17.49 0.76
CA ALA A 65 -4.96 -17.57 1.17
C ALA A 65 -5.94 -17.96 0.05
N THR A 66 -5.62 -17.63 -1.21
CA THR A 66 -6.57 -17.77 -2.34
C THR A 66 -6.10 -18.73 -3.43
N GLY A 67 -4.81 -19.06 -3.49
CA GLY A 67 -4.19 -19.78 -4.60
C GLY A 67 -4.12 -19.00 -5.90
N MET A 68 -4.53 -17.72 -5.90
CA MET A 68 -4.59 -16.88 -7.09
C MET A 68 -3.46 -15.85 -7.11
N SER A 69 -3.05 -15.44 -8.31
CA SER A 69 -2.12 -14.33 -8.46
C SER A 69 -2.76 -13.02 -7.99
N LYS A 70 -2.02 -12.26 -7.19
CA LYS A 70 -2.51 -10.97 -6.72
C LYS A 70 -2.61 -9.95 -7.85
N SER A 71 -1.73 -10.00 -8.84
CA SER A 71 -1.81 -9.12 -10.02
C SER A 71 -3.12 -9.32 -10.78
N LEU A 72 -3.60 -10.56 -10.93
CA LEU A 72 -4.87 -10.88 -11.59
C LEU A 72 -6.09 -10.35 -10.83
N SER A 73 -6.03 -10.28 -9.49
CA SER A 73 -7.10 -9.68 -8.67
C SER A 73 -7.34 -8.19 -8.95
N TYR A 74 -6.35 -7.51 -9.53
CA TYR A 74 -6.46 -6.11 -9.96
C TYR A 74 -6.80 -5.95 -11.45
N GLN A 75 -6.72 -7.03 -12.24
CA GLN A 75 -6.97 -7.03 -13.69
C GLN A 75 -8.43 -7.30 -14.08
N GLU A 76 -9.29 -7.75 -13.16
CA GLU A 76 -10.73 -7.67 -13.40
C GLU A 76 -11.07 -6.22 -13.75
N GLU A 77 -11.59 -6.00 -14.96
CA GLU A 77 -11.92 -4.67 -15.48
C GLU A 77 -12.67 -3.88 -14.41
N ARG A 78 -11.97 -2.91 -13.82
CA ARG A 78 -12.53 -2.05 -12.80
C ARG A 78 -13.43 -1.04 -13.49
N VAL A 79 -14.62 -1.49 -13.87
CA VAL A 79 -15.70 -0.62 -14.31
C VAL A 79 -16.05 0.27 -13.11
N PRO A 80 -15.93 1.60 -13.23
CA PRO A 80 -16.40 2.51 -12.19
C PRO A 80 -17.85 2.16 -11.84
N ARG A 81 -18.17 2.02 -10.55
CA ARG A 81 -19.56 1.81 -10.10
C ARG A 81 -20.44 3.03 -10.35
N LEU A 82 -19.81 4.18 -10.60
CA LEU A 82 -20.44 5.47 -10.80
C LEU A 82 -19.81 6.09 -12.05
N ASP A 83 -20.64 6.76 -12.84
CA ASP A 83 -20.14 7.68 -13.86
C ASP A 83 -19.28 8.74 -13.17
N ALA A 84 -17.98 8.73 -13.46
CA ALA A 84 -17.01 9.56 -12.78
C ALA A 84 -16.16 10.35 -13.76
N PHE A 85 -16.01 11.64 -13.46
CA PHE A 85 -15.03 12.52 -14.09
C PHE A 85 -13.89 12.75 -13.12
N PHE A 86 -12.67 12.52 -13.59
CA PHE A 86 -11.47 12.88 -12.85
C PHE A 86 -11.17 14.36 -13.07
N ILE A 87 -11.26 15.15 -12.02
CA ILE A 87 -10.93 16.58 -12.03
C ILE A 87 -9.75 16.78 -11.08
N THR A 88 -8.64 17.30 -11.61
CA THR A 88 -7.51 17.78 -10.82
C THR A 88 -7.35 19.28 -11.06
N PRO A 89 -7.23 20.11 -10.01
CA PRO A 89 -6.92 21.53 -10.17
C PRO A 89 -5.44 21.77 -10.49
N TYR A 90 -4.63 20.71 -10.59
CA TYR A 90 -3.19 20.79 -10.81
C TYR A 90 -2.80 20.13 -12.13
N GLU A 91 -2.05 20.87 -12.94
CA GLU A 91 -1.30 20.32 -14.06
C GLU A 91 -0.01 19.68 -13.54
N ASP A 92 0.47 18.63 -14.20
CA ASP A 92 1.74 17.97 -13.86
C ASP A 92 2.93 18.82 -14.35
N SER A 93 3.25 19.86 -13.58
CA SER A 93 4.35 20.78 -13.85
C SER A 93 5.20 21.00 -12.59
N GLN A 94 6.49 21.32 -12.78
CA GLN A 94 7.39 21.58 -11.65
C GLN A 94 6.93 22.77 -10.79
N ASP A 95 6.36 23.80 -11.41
CA ASP A 95 5.84 24.97 -10.71
C ASP A 95 4.63 24.64 -9.84
N ASN A 96 3.70 23.81 -10.34
CA ASN A 96 2.57 23.32 -9.53
C ASN A 96 3.03 22.42 -8.39
N ARG A 97 4.05 21.58 -8.62
CA ARG A 97 4.65 20.75 -7.56
C ARG A 97 5.26 21.61 -6.46
N LYS A 98 6.00 22.68 -6.83
CA LYS A 98 6.57 23.62 -5.86
C LYS A 98 5.46 24.30 -5.04
N SER A 99 4.44 24.84 -5.69
CA SER A 99 3.30 25.48 -5.02
C SER A 99 2.55 24.50 -4.09
N LEU A 100 2.38 23.25 -4.51
CA LEU A 100 1.82 22.20 -3.68
C LEU A 100 2.67 21.97 -2.42
N TYR A 101 3.98 21.84 -2.55
CA TYR A 101 4.87 21.66 -1.40
C TYR A 101 4.87 22.87 -0.46
N ASP A 102 4.86 24.08 -0.99
CA ASP A 102 4.80 25.31 -0.19
C ASP A 102 3.52 25.30 0.69
N ARG A 103 2.36 24.92 0.14
CA ARG A 103 1.11 24.79 0.91
C ARG A 103 1.12 23.63 1.91
N ILE A 104 1.73 22.50 1.56
CA ILE A 104 1.89 21.37 2.48
C ILE A 104 2.71 21.81 3.69
N ASN A 105 3.83 22.51 3.48
CA ASN A 105 4.69 23.00 4.55
C ASN A 105 3.94 23.97 5.49
N ILE A 106 3.23 24.95 4.92
CA ILE A 106 2.41 25.89 5.70
C ILE A 106 1.38 25.14 6.56
N ARG A 107 0.68 24.16 5.97
CA ARG A 107 -0.31 23.35 6.71
C ARG A 107 0.34 22.55 7.84
N VAL A 108 1.54 21.98 7.62
CA VAL A 108 2.26 21.25 8.67
C VAL A 108 2.62 22.20 9.82
N ASP A 109 3.12 23.40 9.53
CA ASP A 109 3.40 24.40 10.56
C ASP A 109 2.14 24.79 11.35
N GLU A 110 1.00 24.92 10.67
CA GLU A 110 -0.29 25.16 11.31
C GLU A 110 -0.72 23.99 12.19
N MET A 111 -0.54 22.74 11.74
CA MET A 111 -0.83 21.53 12.52
C MET A 111 -0.06 21.52 13.83
N PHE A 112 1.24 21.87 13.81
CA PHE A 112 2.02 22.02 15.05
C PHE A 112 1.46 23.11 15.97
N LYS A 113 1.06 24.26 15.42
CA LYS A 113 0.47 25.36 16.22
C LYS A 113 -0.87 25.01 16.85
N VAL A 114 -1.68 24.14 16.22
CA VAL A 114 -2.98 23.70 16.76
C VAL A 114 -2.89 22.45 17.62
N GLY A 115 -1.68 21.97 17.89
CA GLY A 115 -1.42 20.95 18.90
C GLY A 115 -1.25 19.52 18.39
N LEU A 116 -0.66 19.34 17.20
CA LEU A 116 -0.33 18.03 16.65
C LEU A 116 0.55 17.19 17.59
N LEU A 117 1.50 17.83 18.29
CA LEU A 117 2.41 17.12 19.19
C LEU A 117 1.66 16.57 20.42
N GLU A 118 0.78 17.38 20.98
CA GLU A 118 -0.04 17.01 22.12
C GLU A 118 -1.06 15.92 21.75
N GLU A 119 -1.56 15.91 20.51
CA GLU A 119 -2.36 14.80 19.99
C GLU A 119 -1.56 13.50 19.96
N TYR A 120 -0.34 13.55 19.43
CA TYR A 120 0.55 12.40 19.40
C TYR A 120 0.87 11.87 20.79
N ASP A 121 1.23 12.74 21.74
CA ASP A 121 1.54 12.36 23.12
C ASP A 121 0.34 11.69 23.80
N ARG A 122 -0.88 12.18 23.55
CA ARG A 122 -2.11 11.54 24.05
C ARG A 122 -2.33 10.16 23.44
N MET A 123 -2.05 9.97 22.15
CA MET A 123 -2.18 8.66 21.51
C MET A 123 -1.20 7.65 22.10
N VAL A 124 0.06 8.03 22.28
CA VAL A 124 1.08 7.13 22.83
C VAL A 124 0.83 6.79 24.29
N ALA A 125 0.34 7.74 25.10
CA ALA A 125 0.01 7.49 26.51
C ALA A 125 -1.14 6.50 26.75
N VAL A 126 -1.89 6.14 25.69
CA VAL A 126 -3.02 5.20 25.75
C VAL A 126 -2.61 3.77 25.36
N PHE A 127 -1.38 3.57 24.87
CA PHE A 127 -0.79 2.25 24.61
C PHE A 127 0.13 1.82 25.75
#